data_AF-A0A9N9FYV3-F1
#
_entry.id   AF-A0A9N9FYV3-F1
#
_cell.length_a   1.000
_cell.length_b   1.000
_cell.length_c   1.000
_cell.angle_alpha   90.00
_cell.angle_beta   90.00
_cell.angle_gamma   90.00
#
_symmetry.space_group_name_H-M   'P 1'
#
loop_
_entity.id
_entity.type
_entity.pdbx_description
1 polymer ?
#
loop_
_entity_poly.entity_id
_entity_poly.type
_entity_poly.pdbx_seq_one_letter_code
_entity_poly.pdbx_strand_id
1 'polypeptide(L)'
;MSDNNINEMFPSTREALETIFSQASNKDIEKYEEQLSKVDDFDPVLIIVANQNWINQNTYANYQAVMYSFATNNLQNNRRRDEGSLSIFHFPNLTELYAVRGNIRTQYPNAFFDRNAQPQQEPIGTAWILTNVAIITTAFIQKRMPNTTTTSTAMHLATFLMNPIMT
;
A
#
# COMPACT_ATOMS: atom_id res chain seq x y z
N MET A 1 -25.62 -19.93 3.86
CA MET A 1 -24.29 -19.67 4.44
C MET A 1 -24.40 -18.33 5.15
N SER A 2 -24.14 -18.28 6.45
CA SER A 2 -24.17 -17.05 7.23
C SER A 2 -22.96 -16.19 6.88
N ASP A 3 -23.16 -14.88 6.77
CA ASP A 3 -22.14 -13.86 6.46
C ASP A 3 -20.89 -13.95 7.37
N ASN A 4 -21.02 -14.61 8.52
CA ASN A 4 -19.93 -14.92 9.45
C ASN A 4 -18.77 -15.74 8.85
N ASN A 5 -19.01 -16.51 7.78
CA ASN A 5 -17.97 -17.40 7.21
C ASN A 5 -16.97 -16.67 6.29
N ILE A 6 -17.35 -15.50 5.74
CA ILE A 6 -16.50 -14.74 4.81
C ILE A 6 -15.52 -13.84 5.58
N ASN A 7 -15.96 -13.25 6.70
CA ASN A 7 -15.09 -12.53 7.63
C ASN A 7 -14.04 -13.45 8.32
N GLU A 8 -14.29 -14.76 8.38
CA GLU A 8 -13.28 -15.73 8.84
C GLU A 8 -12.16 -15.95 7.81
N MET A 9 -12.38 -15.65 6.51
CA MET A 9 -11.44 -15.99 5.44
C MET A 9 -10.56 -14.81 4.99
N PHE A 10 -11.04 -13.57 5.11
CA PHE A 10 -10.25 -12.36 4.81
C PHE A 10 -10.63 -11.21 5.77
N PRO A 11 -9.64 -10.48 6.32
CA PRO A 11 -9.91 -9.31 7.17
C PRO A 11 -10.59 -8.21 6.36
N SER A 12 -11.46 -7.44 7.03
CA SER A 12 -12.02 -6.22 6.46
C SER A 12 -10.92 -5.17 6.19
N THR A 13 -11.21 -4.21 5.32
CA THR A 13 -10.29 -3.09 5.03
C THR A 13 -9.89 -2.34 6.31
N ARG A 14 -10.84 -2.13 7.24
CA ARG A 14 -10.58 -1.50 8.55
C ARG A 14 -9.58 -2.30 9.38
N GLU A 15 -9.85 -3.58 9.60
CA GLU A 15 -8.99 -4.44 10.43
C GLU A 15 -7.58 -4.54 9.84
N ALA A 16 -7.48 -4.56 8.51
CA ALA A 16 -6.20 -4.61 7.83
C ALA A 16 -5.43 -3.28 7.97
N LEU A 17 -6.12 -2.13 7.87
CA LEU A 17 -5.54 -0.81 8.14
C LEU A 17 -5.11 -0.64 9.59
N GLU A 18 -5.91 -1.10 10.56
CA GLU A 18 -5.56 -1.08 11.99
C GLU A 18 -4.34 -1.97 12.29
N THR A 19 -4.19 -3.08 11.55
CA THR A 19 -3.01 -3.94 11.65
C THR A 19 -1.76 -3.27 11.08
N ILE A 20 -1.86 -2.65 9.90
CA ILE A 20 -0.74 -1.96 9.24
C ILE A 20 -0.33 -0.70 10.03
N PHE A 21 -1.30 0.13 10.36
CA PHE A 21 -1.14 1.41 11.04
C PHE A 21 -1.57 1.30 12.50
N SER A 22 -0.94 0.38 13.24
CA SER A 22 -1.30 0.08 14.65
C SER A 22 -1.21 1.25 15.63
N GLN A 23 -0.60 2.37 15.22
CA GLN A 23 -0.48 3.60 16.00
C GLN A 23 -1.31 4.77 15.43
N ALA A 24 -2.04 4.57 14.33
CA ALA A 24 -2.89 5.61 13.75
C ALA A 24 -4.16 5.82 14.58
N SER A 25 -4.68 7.05 14.54
CA SER A 25 -5.96 7.35 15.17
C SER A 25 -7.12 6.80 14.34
N ASN A 26 -8.28 6.54 14.96
CA ASN A 26 -9.48 6.12 14.22
C ASN A 26 -9.85 7.10 13.09
N LYS A 27 -9.61 8.40 13.28
CA LYS A 27 -9.84 9.42 12.26
C LYS A 27 -8.91 9.27 11.06
N ASP A 28 -7.65 8.90 11.30
CA ASP A 28 -6.71 8.62 10.21
C ASP A 28 -7.08 7.32 9.49
N ILE A 29 -7.51 6.29 10.23
CA ILE A 29 -8.03 5.04 9.66
C ILE A 29 -9.25 5.32 8.78
N GLU A 30 -10.22 6.11 9.23
CA GLU A 30 -11.39 6.52 8.43
C GLU A 30 -10.99 7.24 7.15
N LYS A 31 -10.00 8.15 7.22
CA LYS A 31 -9.47 8.82 6.04
C LYS A 31 -8.81 7.83 5.07
N TYR A 32 -8.07 6.87 5.57
CA TYR A 32 -7.44 5.83 4.74
C TYR A 32 -8.47 4.90 4.11
N GLU A 33 -9.52 4.51 4.83
CA GLU A 33 -10.65 3.77 4.27
C GLU A 33 -11.34 4.56 3.15
N GLU A 34 -11.59 5.86 3.36
CA GLU A 34 -12.19 6.71 2.33
C GLU A 34 -11.30 6.75 1.08
N GLN A 35 -9.98 6.91 1.26
CA GLN A 35 -9.02 6.88 0.16
C GLN A 35 -9.05 5.54 -0.59
N LEU A 36 -9.06 4.42 0.14
CA LEU A 36 -9.12 3.07 -0.45
C LEU A 36 -10.46 2.77 -1.12
N SER A 37 -11.55 3.39 -0.69
CA SER A 37 -12.88 3.19 -1.30
C SER A 37 -12.99 3.72 -2.73
N LYS A 38 -12.04 4.58 -3.14
CA LYS A 38 -11.95 5.19 -4.47
C LYS A 38 -11.04 4.40 -5.43
N VAL A 39 -10.44 3.31 -4.95
CA VAL A 39 -9.50 2.48 -5.71
C VAL A 39 -10.30 1.53 -6.59
N ASP A 40 -10.02 1.54 -7.90
CA ASP A 40 -10.63 0.62 -8.84
C ASP A 40 -10.19 -0.82 -8.55
N ASP A 41 -11.04 -1.78 -8.91
CA ASP A 41 -10.70 -3.20 -8.73
C ASP A 41 -9.43 -3.56 -9.52
N PHE A 42 -8.58 -4.39 -8.92
CA PHE A 42 -7.27 -4.84 -9.40
C PHE A 42 -6.17 -3.78 -9.48
N ASP A 43 -6.47 -2.50 -9.24
CA ASP A 43 -5.45 -1.48 -9.14
C ASP A 43 -4.62 -1.68 -7.85
N PRO A 44 -3.29 -1.76 -7.95
CA PRO A 44 -2.46 -1.92 -6.77
C PRO A 44 -2.30 -0.63 -5.99
N VAL A 45 -2.41 -0.76 -4.68
CA VAL A 45 -2.12 0.28 -3.71
C VAL A 45 -0.84 -0.08 -2.98
N LEU A 46 0.13 0.82 -3.01
CA LEU A 46 1.31 0.75 -2.16
C LEU A 46 1.03 1.48 -0.85
N ILE A 47 1.17 0.78 0.26
CA ILE A 47 1.08 1.36 1.60
C ILE A 47 2.49 1.38 2.20
N ILE A 48 2.91 2.51 2.77
CA ILE A 48 4.20 2.66 3.47
C ILE A 48 3.95 3.20 4.87
N VAL A 49 4.39 2.47 5.88
CA VAL A 49 4.44 2.92 7.28
C VAL A 49 5.84 3.44 7.54
N ALA A 50 5.94 4.68 8.00
CA ALA A 50 7.21 5.35 8.24
C ALA A 50 8.08 4.61 9.26
N ASN A 51 9.39 4.53 8.97
CA ASN A 51 10.39 4.09 9.95
C ASN A 51 11.00 5.31 10.66
N GLN A 52 10.68 5.48 11.94
CA GLN A 52 11.19 6.61 12.72
C GLN A 52 12.72 6.60 12.82
N ASN A 53 13.38 5.44 12.82
CA ASN A 53 14.83 5.37 12.86
C ASN A 53 15.44 5.93 11.57
N TRP A 54 14.83 5.67 10.42
CA TRP A 54 15.26 6.25 9.15
C TRP A 54 15.11 7.77 9.15
N ILE A 55 13.98 8.28 9.66
CA ILE A 55 13.73 9.72 9.81
C ILE A 55 14.78 10.35 10.73
N ASN A 56 15.14 9.69 11.83
CA ASN A 56 16.19 10.16 12.74
C ASN A 56 17.57 10.17 12.07
N GLN A 57 17.85 9.23 11.15
CA GLN A 57 19.10 9.16 10.39
C GLN A 57 19.17 10.19 9.23
N ASN A 58 18.03 10.53 8.61
CA ASN A 58 18.00 11.27 7.34
C ASN A 58 17.23 12.60 7.39
N THR A 59 16.53 12.92 8.47
CA THR A 59 15.56 14.02 8.65
C THR A 59 14.16 13.80 8.07
N TYR A 60 13.18 14.46 8.69
CA TYR A 60 11.79 14.46 8.22
C TYR A 60 11.61 15.14 6.86
N ALA A 61 12.39 16.18 6.55
CA ALA A 61 12.34 16.84 5.25
C ALA A 61 12.74 15.90 4.11
N ASN A 62 13.76 15.07 4.32
CA ASN A 62 14.16 14.05 3.34
C ASN A 62 13.11 12.93 3.23
N TYR A 63 12.47 12.54 4.33
CA TYR A 63 11.34 11.60 4.30
C TYR A 63 10.22 12.13 3.41
N GLN A 64 9.83 13.40 3.60
CA GLN A 64 8.82 14.05 2.77
C GLN A 64 9.23 14.10 1.31
N ALA A 65 10.50 14.39 0.99
CA ALA A 65 10.98 14.41 -0.39
C ALA A 65 10.84 13.05 -1.09
N VAL A 66 11.14 11.95 -0.39
CA VAL A 66 10.95 10.59 -0.92
C VAL A 66 9.47 10.26 -1.11
N MET A 67 8.61 10.56 -0.12
CA MET A 67 7.16 10.31 -0.21
C MET A 67 6.49 11.18 -1.29
N TYR A 68 6.92 12.43 -1.44
CA TYR A 68 6.50 13.27 -2.56
C TYR A 68 6.91 12.68 -3.91
N SER A 69 8.09 12.07 -4.00
CA SER A 69 8.52 11.38 -5.21
C SER A 69 7.63 10.18 -5.52
N PHE A 70 7.24 9.36 -4.54
CA PHE A 70 6.21 8.32 -4.74
C PHE A 70 4.88 8.93 -5.23
N ALA A 71 4.45 10.03 -4.62
CA ALA A 71 3.20 10.68 -4.95
C ALA A 71 3.16 11.27 -6.36
N THR A 72 4.28 11.79 -6.89
CA THR A 72 4.27 12.62 -8.11
C THR A 72 5.16 12.13 -9.26
N ASN A 73 5.98 11.08 -9.09
CA ASN A 73 6.88 10.61 -10.16
C ASN A 73 6.09 10.33 -11.45
N ASN A 74 6.58 10.87 -12.58
CA ASN A 74 5.99 10.76 -13.92
C ASN A 74 4.52 11.21 -14.06
N LEU A 75 3.99 11.98 -13.10
CA LEU A 75 2.68 12.58 -13.21
C LEU A 75 2.75 14.00 -13.77
N GLN A 76 1.70 14.40 -14.47
CA GLN A 76 1.49 15.81 -14.85
C GLN A 76 1.32 16.68 -13.61
N ASN A 77 1.68 17.96 -13.72
CA ASN A 77 1.64 18.93 -12.63
C ASN A 77 0.29 18.91 -11.88
N ASN A 78 0.37 18.99 -10.54
CA ASN A 78 -0.73 18.93 -9.58
C ASN A 78 -1.44 17.57 -9.40
N ARG A 79 -1.04 16.51 -10.11
CA ARG A 79 -1.56 15.16 -9.84
C ARG A 79 -0.73 14.44 -8.78
N ARG A 80 -1.42 13.70 -7.90
CA ARG A 80 -0.82 12.93 -6.81
C ARG A 80 -1.52 11.58 -6.67
N ARG A 81 -0.76 10.55 -6.28
CA ARG A 81 -1.27 9.19 -6.02
C ARG A 81 -1.81 8.99 -4.60
N ASP A 82 -1.56 9.94 -3.71
CA ASP A 82 -1.64 9.71 -2.27
C ASP A 82 -2.68 10.51 -1.51
N GLU A 83 -3.45 11.37 -2.20
CA GLU A 83 -4.36 12.34 -1.58
C GLU A 83 -3.71 13.15 -0.43
N GLY A 84 -2.39 13.36 -0.49
CA GLY A 84 -1.61 14.04 0.54
C GLY A 84 -1.37 13.23 1.83
N SER A 85 -1.63 11.91 1.83
CA SER A 85 -1.40 11.03 2.98
C SER A 85 0.07 10.72 3.27
N LEU A 86 0.95 10.81 2.25
CA LEU A 86 2.35 10.36 2.31
C LEU A 86 2.53 8.89 2.73
N SER A 87 1.46 8.10 2.68
CA SER A 87 1.44 6.74 3.25
C SER A 87 0.75 5.74 2.34
N ILE A 88 -0.31 6.14 1.63
CA ILE A 88 -1.08 5.27 0.74
C ILE A 88 -0.98 5.84 -0.66
N PHE A 89 -0.48 5.06 -1.61
CA PHE A 89 -0.21 5.48 -2.98
C PHE A 89 -0.93 4.55 -3.97
N HIS A 90 -1.81 5.12 -4.79
CA HIS A 90 -2.60 4.37 -5.76
C HIS A 90 -1.94 4.34 -7.14
N PHE A 91 -1.95 3.19 -7.80
CA PHE A 91 -1.38 2.99 -9.14
C PHE A 91 -2.36 2.26 -10.05
N PRO A 92 -2.43 2.59 -11.35
CA PRO A 92 -3.35 1.95 -12.30
C PRO A 92 -2.92 0.55 -12.75
N ASN A 93 -1.75 0.07 -12.31
CA ASN A 93 -1.25 -1.30 -12.52
C ASN A 93 0.11 -1.50 -11.83
N LEU A 94 0.53 -2.77 -11.72
CA LEU A 94 1.82 -3.15 -11.14
C LEU A 94 3.01 -2.62 -11.95
N THR A 95 2.90 -2.49 -13.28
CA THR A 95 4.00 -2.00 -14.12
C THR A 95 4.36 -0.56 -13.76
N GLU A 96 3.38 0.32 -13.59
CA GLU A 96 3.62 1.69 -13.15
C GLU A 96 4.20 1.74 -11.73
N LEU A 97 3.63 0.96 -10.81
CA LEU A 97 4.11 0.87 -9.43
C LEU A 97 5.60 0.49 -9.37
N TYR A 98 6.01 -0.55 -10.10
CA TYR A 98 7.41 -0.98 -10.12
C TYR A 98 8.33 0.00 -10.88
N ALA A 99 7.83 0.67 -11.93
CA ALA A 99 8.58 1.72 -12.61
C ALA A 99 8.87 2.90 -11.67
N VAL A 100 7.87 3.37 -10.92
CA VAL A 100 8.02 4.42 -9.91
C VAL A 100 8.99 3.99 -8.81
N ARG A 101 8.85 2.77 -8.29
CA ARG A 101 9.81 2.20 -7.32
C ARG A 101 11.24 2.23 -7.84
N GLY A 102 11.46 1.81 -9.09
CA GLY A 102 12.78 1.81 -9.73
C GLY A 102 13.37 3.22 -9.80
N ASN A 103 12.59 4.19 -10.29
CA ASN A 103 13.02 5.59 -10.39
C ASN A 103 13.40 6.18 -9.04
N ILE A 104 12.59 5.93 -8.01
CA ILE A 104 12.84 6.43 -6.66
C ILE A 104 14.05 5.76 -6.04
N ARG A 105 14.27 4.46 -6.29
CA ARG A 105 15.48 3.77 -5.86
C ARG A 105 16.74 4.38 -6.48
N THR A 106 16.69 4.74 -7.76
CA THR A 106 17.81 5.43 -8.42
C THR A 106 18.06 6.81 -7.83
N GLN A 107 17.01 7.54 -7.48
CA GLN A 107 17.11 8.91 -6.95
C GLN A 107 17.46 8.96 -5.45
N TYR A 108 16.96 8.00 -4.66
CA TYR A 108 17.07 7.92 -3.21
C TYR A 108 17.49 6.50 -2.78
N PRO A 109 18.71 6.06 -3.10
CA PRO A 109 19.16 4.71 -2.79
C PRO A 109 19.14 4.40 -1.28
N ASN A 110 19.38 5.42 -0.45
CA ASN A 110 19.35 5.31 1.02
C ASN A 110 17.95 5.12 1.62
N ALA A 111 16.87 5.28 0.83
CA ALA A 111 15.51 5.00 1.29
C ALA A 111 15.18 3.48 1.27
N PHE A 112 16.02 2.68 0.62
CA PHE A 112 15.83 1.25 0.45
C PHE A 112 16.84 0.47 1.27
N PHE A 113 16.43 -0.72 1.72
CA PHE A 113 17.34 -1.59 2.47
C PHE A 113 18.50 -2.05 1.59
N ASP A 114 19.73 -1.80 2.03
CA ASP A 114 20.96 -2.34 1.45
C ASP A 114 21.75 -3.07 2.54
N ARG A 115 21.90 -4.39 2.40
CA ARG A 115 22.66 -5.24 3.32
C ARG A 115 24.17 -4.93 3.29
N ASN A 116 24.65 -4.34 2.21
CA ASN A 116 26.08 -4.08 2.01
C ASN A 116 26.47 -2.66 2.43
N ALA A 117 25.51 -1.80 2.76
CA ALA A 117 25.79 -0.43 3.19
C ALA A 117 26.55 -0.41 4.53
N GLN A 118 27.58 0.44 4.62
CA GLN A 118 28.36 0.67 5.83
C GLN A 118 28.44 2.18 6.11
N PRO A 119 27.88 2.68 7.22
CA PRO A 119 27.09 1.94 8.22
C PRO A 119 25.78 1.39 7.65
N GLN A 120 25.22 0.37 8.33
CA GLN A 120 23.93 -0.21 7.96
C GLN A 120 22.84 0.88 8.03
N GLN A 121 22.15 1.08 6.91
CA GLN A 121 21.03 2.03 6.82
C GLN A 121 19.72 1.31 7.08
N GLU A 122 18.83 1.99 7.79
CA GLU A 122 17.44 1.59 7.91
C GLU A 122 16.71 1.78 6.57
N PRO A 123 15.64 1.02 6.26
CA PRO A 123 14.75 1.37 5.16
C PRO A 123 13.81 2.50 5.59
N ILE A 124 13.29 3.26 4.62
CA ILE A 124 12.38 4.39 4.88
C ILE A 124 11.09 4.01 5.62
N GLY A 125 10.71 2.74 5.56
CA GLY A 125 9.48 2.24 6.15
C GLY A 125 9.36 0.74 6.03
N THR A 126 8.19 0.26 6.42
CA THR A 126 7.66 -1.04 5.99
C THR A 126 6.64 -0.77 4.88
N ALA A 127 6.58 -1.64 3.87
CA ALA A 127 5.68 -1.45 2.76
C ALA A 127 4.82 -2.69 2.50
N TRP A 128 3.58 -2.46 2.08
CA TRP A 128 2.58 -3.47 1.73
C TRP A 128 2.03 -3.14 0.35
N ILE A 129 1.68 -4.17 -0.42
CA ILE A 129 0.87 -4.00 -1.63
C ILE A 129 -0.50 -4.59 -1.34
N LEU A 130 -1.51 -3.75 -1.50
CA LEU A 130 -2.91 -4.12 -1.42
C LEU A 130 -3.46 -4.15 -2.84
N THR A 131 -4.04 -5.27 -3.24
CA THR A 131 -4.78 -5.37 -4.49
C THR A 131 -6.22 -5.72 -4.13
N ASN A 132 -7.14 -4.83 -4.51
CA ASN A 132 -8.55 -5.13 -4.41
C ASN A 132 -8.86 -6.20 -5.47
N VAL A 133 -9.32 -7.38 -5.06
CA VAL A 133 -9.66 -8.46 -5.98
C VAL A 133 -11.18 -8.52 -6.08
N ALA A 134 -11.72 -8.04 -7.19
CA ALA A 134 -13.14 -8.25 -7.47
C ALA A 134 -13.45 -9.76 -7.44
N ILE A 135 -14.56 -10.11 -6.81
CA ILE A 135 -15.03 -11.48 -6.58
C ILE A 135 -14.91 -12.35 -7.85
N ILE A 136 -14.27 -13.51 -7.72
CA ILE A 136 -14.37 -14.62 -8.68
C ILE A 136 -15.83 -15.07 -8.74
N THR A 137 -16.56 -14.64 -9.77
CA THR A 137 -17.84 -15.23 -10.14
C THR A 137 -17.57 -16.60 -10.80
N THR A 138 -17.35 -17.65 -10.01
CA THR A 138 -17.48 -19.03 -10.50
C THR A 138 -18.82 -19.62 -10.05
N ALA A 139 -19.62 -19.95 -11.06
CA ALA A 139 -20.95 -20.51 -11.05
C ALA A 139 -21.25 -21.63 -10.02
N PHE A 140 -22.35 -21.47 -9.27
CA PHE A 140 -23.40 -22.49 -9.12
C PHE A 140 -24.77 -21.79 -9.00
N ILE A 141 -25.65 -22.00 -9.98
CA ILE A 141 -27.01 -21.47 -9.99
C ILE A 141 -27.90 -22.33 -9.09
N GLN A 142 -28.50 -21.74 -8.04
CA GLN A 142 -29.90 -22.02 -7.68
C GLN A 142 -30.58 -20.85 -6.92
N LYS A 143 -31.20 -19.96 -7.70
CA LYS A 143 -32.44 -19.19 -7.46
C LYS A 143 -32.76 -18.69 -6.03
N ARG A 144 -32.20 -17.53 -5.67
CA ARG A 144 -32.88 -16.28 -5.20
C ARG A 144 -31.79 -15.29 -4.80
N MET A 145 -31.67 -14.18 -5.52
CA MET A 145 -30.81 -13.07 -5.08
C MET A 145 -31.44 -12.38 -3.86
N PRO A 146 -30.61 -12.05 -2.86
CA PRO A 146 -30.59 -10.72 -2.28
C PRO A 146 -29.25 -10.03 -2.54
N ASN A 147 -29.33 -8.72 -2.76
CA ASN A 147 -28.19 -7.82 -2.87
C ASN A 147 -27.49 -7.67 -1.53
N THR A 148 -26.20 -8.04 -1.48
CA THR A 148 -25.19 -7.42 -0.62
C THR A 148 -23.86 -7.44 -1.37
N THR A 149 -23.29 -6.26 -1.57
CA THR A 149 -21.94 -6.09 -2.13
C THR A 149 -20.96 -6.14 -0.97
N THR A 150 -20.13 -7.18 -0.92
CA THR A 150 -18.99 -7.25 0.00
C THR A 150 -17.72 -7.25 -0.85
N THR A 151 -16.99 -6.14 -0.83
CA THR A 151 -15.65 -6.06 -1.45
C THR A 151 -14.69 -6.90 -0.62
N SER A 152 -14.10 -7.94 -1.21
CA SER A 152 -13.09 -8.78 -0.55
C SER A 152 -11.70 -8.23 -0.90
N THR A 153 -10.93 -7.82 0.10
CA THR A 153 -9.58 -7.32 -0.10
C THR A 153 -8.57 -8.43 0.14
N ALA A 154 -7.78 -8.81 -0.87
CA ALA A 154 -6.67 -9.72 -0.69
C ALA A 154 -5.39 -8.94 -0.37
N MET A 155 -5.04 -8.86 0.92
CA MET A 155 -3.77 -8.28 1.35
C MET A 155 -2.66 -9.33 1.27
N HIS A 156 -1.68 -9.12 0.38
CA HIS A 156 -0.47 -9.92 0.36
C HIS A 156 0.66 -9.16 1.05
N LEU A 157 1.38 -9.81 1.97
CA LEU A 157 2.61 -9.27 2.53
C LEU A 157 3.69 -9.28 1.44
N ALA A 158 3.76 -8.21 0.65
CA ALA A 158 4.84 -8.02 -0.30
C ALA A 158 6.04 -7.43 0.45
N THR A 159 7.19 -8.12 0.42
CA THR A 159 8.46 -7.58 0.92
C THR A 159 8.98 -6.51 -0.05
N PHE A 160 8.31 -5.37 -0.11
CA PHE A 160 8.45 -4.37 -1.18
C PHE A 160 9.70 -3.48 -1.03
N LEU A 161 10.20 -3.35 0.21
CA LEU A 161 11.39 -2.58 0.56
C LEU A 161 12.66 -3.42 0.76
N MET A 162 12.59 -4.74 0.51
CA MET A 162 13.80 -5.56 0.43
C MET A 162 14.30 -5.67 -1.02
N ASN A 163 15.61 -5.85 -1.15
CA ASN A 163 16.19 -6.37 -2.38
C ASN A 163 15.63 -7.77 -2.62
N PRO A 164 14.90 -8.05 -3.71
CA PRO A 164 14.80 -9.43 -4.14
C PRO A 164 16.23 -9.89 -4.43
N ILE A 165 16.66 -10.93 -3.74
CA ILE A 165 17.86 -11.68 -4.11
C ILE A 165 17.57 -12.18 -5.53
N MET A 166 18.30 -11.65 -6.52
CA MET A 166 18.44 -12.36 -7.78
C MET A 166 19.19 -13.66 -7.45
N THR A 167 18.48 -14.78 -7.47
CA THR A 167 19.06 -16.09 -7.78
C THR A 167 18.77 -16.40 -9.22
#